data_AF-A0A961Z6X2-F1
#
_entry.id   AF-A0A961Z6X2-F1
#
_cell.length_a   1.000
_cell.length_b   1.000
_cell.length_c   1.000
_cell.angle_alpha   90.00
_cell.angle_beta   90.00
_cell.angle_gamma   90.00
#
_symmetry.space_group_name_H-M   'P 1'
#
loop_
_entity.id
_entity.type
_entity.pdbx_description
1 polymer ?
#
loop_
_entity_poly.entity_id
_entity_poly.type
_entity_poly.pdbx_seq_one_letter_code
_entity_poly.pdbx_strand_id
1 'polypeptide(L)'
;MSQRRQNRFSGPTTVFHGRRLPVEGKPVGYAALIDALDLDVPPPRTLCAIGAKHKNMVADGWRIFGPRYAPEASLDGHLTFALKHEGVDLAVLKRAFQVIGPRPIEAIVAASPTGAYARRLWFLCEWLLGERLDLADAKRGSYT
;
A
#
# COMPACT_ATOMS: atom_id res chain seq x y z
N MET A 1 25.09 -5.41 8.77
CA MET A 1 25.08 -5.96 7.39
C MET A 1 23.93 -6.94 7.25
N SER A 2 22.93 -6.66 6.41
CA SER A 2 22.14 -7.70 5.73
C SER A 2 21.34 -7.08 4.60
N GLN A 3 21.93 -7.08 3.39
CA GLN A 3 21.22 -6.91 2.14
C GLN A 3 20.34 -8.14 1.93
N ARG A 4 19.02 -8.04 2.08
CA ARG A 4 18.11 -9.15 1.71
C ARG A 4 16.66 -8.73 1.49
N ARG A 5 16.36 -7.88 0.51
CA ARG A 5 14.96 -7.59 0.12
C ARG A 5 14.81 -7.26 -1.36
N GLN A 6 15.11 -8.19 -2.26
CA GLN A 6 14.79 -7.99 -3.68
C GLN A 6 13.38 -8.42 -4.09
N ASN A 7 12.59 -9.10 -3.23
CA ASN A 7 11.16 -9.30 -3.50
C ASN A 7 10.38 -9.63 -2.22
N ARG A 8 9.84 -8.60 -1.54
CA ARG A 8 8.99 -8.77 -0.35
C ARG A 8 7.51 -8.99 -0.71
N PHE A 9 7.13 -8.72 -1.95
CA PHE A 9 5.74 -8.78 -2.41
C PHE A 9 5.47 -10.05 -3.21
N SER A 10 4.31 -10.65 -2.99
CA SER A 10 3.89 -11.90 -3.61
C SER A 10 3.78 -11.77 -5.14
N GLY A 11 4.06 -12.87 -5.83
CA GLY A 11 3.86 -13.01 -7.28
C GLY A 11 2.38 -13.25 -7.65
N PRO A 12 2.10 -13.56 -8.93
CA PRO A 12 0.78 -14.01 -9.35
C PRO A 12 0.31 -15.23 -8.54
N THR A 13 -0.95 -15.21 -8.11
CA THR A 13 -1.57 -16.31 -7.37
C THR A 13 -3.05 -16.45 -7.72
N THR A 14 -3.62 -17.61 -7.43
CA THR A 14 -5.07 -17.90 -7.50
C THR A 14 -5.72 -17.98 -6.12
N VAL A 15 -4.92 -18.05 -5.05
CA VAL A 15 -5.38 -18.07 -3.66
C VAL A 15 -4.49 -17.17 -2.80
N PHE A 16 -5.11 -16.34 -1.96
CA PHE A 16 -4.42 -15.39 -1.10
C PHE A 16 -5.09 -15.40 0.29
N HIS A 17 -4.34 -15.77 1.34
CA HIS A 17 -4.84 -15.85 2.73
C HIS A 17 -6.18 -16.61 2.83
N GLY A 18 -6.26 -17.77 2.16
CA GLY A 18 -7.47 -18.61 2.14
C GLY A 18 -8.62 -18.09 1.25
N ARG A 19 -8.48 -16.92 0.62
CA ARG A 19 -9.46 -16.37 -0.33
C ARG A 19 -9.05 -16.68 -1.75
N ARG A 20 -9.96 -17.27 -2.54
CA ARG A 20 -9.72 -17.52 -3.97
C ARG A 20 -9.89 -16.22 -4.76
N LEU A 21 -9.00 -15.97 -5.71
CA LEU A 21 -9.16 -14.90 -6.68
C LEU A 21 -10.05 -15.41 -7.84
N PRO A 22 -10.90 -14.55 -8.43
CA PRO A 22 -11.75 -14.94 -9.57
C PRO A 22 -10.93 -15.27 -10.84
N VAL A 23 -9.70 -14.74 -10.93
CA VAL A 23 -8.70 -15.06 -11.95
C VAL A 23 -7.31 -15.00 -11.32
N GLU A 24 -6.32 -15.65 -11.92
CA GLU A 24 -4.93 -15.47 -11.49
C GLU A 24 -4.54 -13.98 -11.53
N GLY A 25 -3.91 -13.51 -10.46
CA GLY A 25 -3.47 -12.13 -10.37
C GLY A 25 -2.42 -11.90 -9.29
N LYS A 26 -1.65 -10.82 -9.45
CA LYS A 26 -0.65 -10.39 -8.47
C LYS A 26 -1.31 -9.49 -7.42
N PRO A 27 -1.31 -9.83 -6.13
CA PRO A 27 -1.86 -8.96 -5.08
C PRO A 27 -1.18 -7.59 -5.08
N VAL A 28 -1.96 -6.52 -4.86
CA VAL A 28 -1.46 -5.13 -4.80
C VAL A 28 -2.13 -4.33 -3.68
N GLY A 29 -1.61 -3.13 -3.45
CA GLY A 29 -2.05 -2.25 -2.37
C GLY A 29 -2.15 -2.95 -1.02
N TYR A 30 -3.31 -2.87 -0.35
CA TYR A 30 -3.45 -3.42 1.00
C TYR A 30 -3.23 -4.94 1.05
N ALA A 31 -3.65 -5.70 0.03
CA ALA A 31 -3.38 -7.14 -0.02
C ALA A 31 -1.88 -7.42 0.04
N ALA A 32 -1.11 -6.76 -0.82
CA ALA A 32 0.34 -6.93 -0.86
C ALA A 32 1.04 -6.46 0.43
N LEU A 33 0.54 -5.38 1.05
CA LEU A 33 1.08 -4.87 2.31
C LEU A 33 0.82 -5.82 3.48
N ILE A 34 -0.39 -6.38 3.57
CA ILE A 34 -0.77 -7.36 4.59
C ILE A 34 0.17 -8.57 4.52
N ASP A 35 0.39 -9.11 3.33
CA ASP A 35 1.26 -10.28 3.13
C ASP A 35 2.73 -9.96 3.39
N ALA A 36 3.24 -8.90 2.75
CA ALA A 36 4.65 -8.55 2.86
C ALA A 36 5.07 -8.22 4.30
N LEU A 37 4.18 -7.57 5.05
CA LEU A 37 4.45 -7.12 6.41
C LEU A 37 3.95 -8.09 7.49
N ASP A 38 3.31 -9.20 7.11
CA ASP A 38 2.67 -10.15 8.03
C ASP A 38 1.73 -9.43 9.02
N LEU A 39 0.83 -8.62 8.47
CA LEU A 39 -0.06 -7.78 9.28
C LEU A 39 -1.19 -8.61 9.87
N ASP A 40 -1.22 -8.71 11.19
CA ASP A 40 -2.38 -9.18 11.95
C ASP A 40 -3.45 -8.08 12.01
N VAL A 41 -4.31 -8.04 11.00
CA VAL A 41 -5.43 -7.08 10.85
C VAL A 41 -6.65 -7.77 10.25
N PRO A 42 -7.87 -7.30 10.57
CA PRO A 42 -9.04 -7.74 9.84
C PRO A 42 -8.87 -7.38 8.35
N PRO A 43 -8.93 -8.36 7.43
CA PRO A 43 -8.73 -8.09 6.02
C PRO A 43 -9.82 -7.16 5.47
N PRO A 44 -9.46 -6.21 4.59
CA PRO A 44 -10.43 -5.36 3.90
C PRO A 44 -11.55 -6.16 3.23
N ARG A 45 -12.73 -5.53 3.11
CA ARG A 45 -13.90 -6.11 2.44
C ARG A 45 -13.63 -6.49 0.99
N THR A 46 -12.85 -5.65 0.30
CA THR A 46 -12.43 -5.86 -1.08
C THR A 46 -10.92 -5.72 -1.16
N LEU A 47 -10.23 -6.75 -1.67
CA LEU A 47 -8.80 -6.74 -1.92
C LEU A 47 -8.52 -6.47 -3.40
N CYS A 48 -7.32 -5.96 -3.70
CA CYS A 48 -6.93 -5.65 -5.08
C CYS A 48 -5.82 -6.57 -5.60
N ALA A 49 -5.92 -6.92 -6.88
CA ALA A 49 -4.87 -7.64 -7.60
C ALA A 49 -4.75 -7.13 -9.04
N ILE A 50 -3.60 -7.38 -9.67
CA ILE A 50 -3.35 -7.13 -11.09
C ILE A 50 -3.51 -8.43 -11.85
N GLY A 51 -4.48 -8.47 -12.77
CA GLY A 51 -4.67 -9.58 -13.69
C GLY A 51 -4.01 -9.34 -15.05
N ALA A 52 -3.86 -10.40 -15.85
CA ALA A 52 -3.29 -10.31 -17.20
C ALA A 52 -4.19 -9.58 -18.22
N LYS A 53 -5.51 -9.56 -17.98
CA LYS A 53 -6.48 -8.92 -18.89
C LYS A 53 -6.51 -7.41 -18.71
N HIS A 54 -6.63 -6.66 -19.81
CA HIS A 54 -6.71 -5.19 -19.81
C HIS A 54 -8.07 -4.62 -19.37
N LYS A 55 -8.87 -5.38 -18.61
CA LYS A 55 -10.20 -4.99 -18.15
C LYS A 55 -10.28 -5.12 -16.63
N ASN A 56 -10.85 -4.10 -15.99
CA ASN A 56 -11.10 -4.16 -14.56
C ASN A 56 -12.33 -5.05 -14.27
N MET A 57 -12.29 -5.80 -13.19
CA MET A 57 -13.37 -6.68 -12.75
C MET A 57 -13.53 -6.61 -11.24
N VAL A 58 -14.77 -6.76 -10.76
CA VAL A 58 -15.06 -6.93 -9.33
C VAL A 58 -15.85 -8.23 -9.17
N ALA A 59 -15.33 -9.16 -8.38
CA ALA A 59 -15.97 -10.44 -8.07
C ALA A 59 -15.35 -11.03 -6.80
N ASP A 60 -16.14 -11.75 -6.00
CA ASP A 60 -15.67 -12.56 -4.85
C ASP A 60 -14.82 -11.80 -3.82
N GLY A 61 -15.15 -10.52 -3.56
CA GLY A 61 -14.36 -9.68 -2.64
C GLY A 61 -13.01 -9.24 -3.23
N TRP A 62 -12.83 -9.34 -4.55
CA TRP A 62 -11.67 -8.85 -5.27
C TRP A 62 -12.04 -7.77 -6.27
N ARG A 63 -11.15 -6.80 -6.41
CA ARG A 63 -11.09 -5.88 -7.55
C ARG A 63 -9.81 -6.17 -8.33
N ILE A 64 -9.98 -6.73 -9.52
CA ILE A 64 -8.88 -7.05 -10.43
C ILE A 64 -8.69 -5.86 -11.37
N PHE A 65 -7.48 -5.31 -11.40
CA PHE A 65 -7.08 -4.26 -12.33
C PHE A 65 -6.26 -4.86 -13.47
N GLY A 66 -6.27 -4.18 -14.63
CA GLY A 66 -5.38 -4.54 -15.73
C GLY A 66 -3.91 -4.15 -15.50
N PRO A 67 -2.97 -4.66 -16.31
CA PRO A 67 -1.53 -4.49 -16.09
C PRO A 67 -1.04 -3.05 -15.97
N ARG A 68 -1.71 -2.09 -16.65
CA ARG A 68 -1.37 -0.66 -16.60
C ARG A 68 -1.47 -0.01 -15.22
N TYR A 69 -2.16 -0.66 -14.28
CA TYR A 69 -2.32 -0.17 -12.90
C TYR A 69 -1.30 -0.80 -11.95
N ALA A 70 -0.40 -1.66 -12.44
CA ALA A 70 0.59 -2.30 -11.60
C ALA A 70 1.45 -1.24 -10.90
N PRO A 71 1.45 -1.21 -9.55
CA PRO A 71 2.39 -0.37 -8.83
C PRO A 71 3.80 -0.94 -8.99
N GLU A 72 4.79 -0.09 -8.74
CA GLU A 72 6.13 -0.57 -8.45
C GLU A 72 6.07 -1.56 -7.27
N ALA A 73 6.90 -2.60 -7.30
CA ALA A 73 7.02 -3.58 -6.23
C ALA A 73 7.80 -3.00 -5.02
N SER A 74 7.39 -1.83 -4.56
CA SER A 74 7.98 -1.05 -3.48
C SER A 74 6.92 -0.70 -2.43
N LEU A 75 7.37 -0.39 -1.20
CA LEU A 75 6.47 0.01 -0.12
C LEU A 75 5.66 1.26 -0.51
N ASP A 76 6.33 2.25 -1.11
CA ASP A 76 5.68 3.45 -1.64
C ASP A 76 4.66 3.09 -2.72
N GLY A 77 5.05 2.30 -3.73
CA GLY A 77 4.18 1.91 -4.83
C GLY A 77 2.88 1.28 -4.34
N HIS A 78 2.95 0.37 -3.38
CA HIS A 78 1.77 -0.27 -2.80
C HIS A 78 0.96 0.66 -1.87
N LEU A 79 1.60 1.49 -1.03
CA LEU A 79 0.89 2.48 -0.20
C LEU A 79 0.15 3.52 -1.06
N THR A 80 0.84 4.06 -2.07
CA THR A 80 0.28 5.02 -3.02
C THR A 80 -0.86 4.39 -3.83
N PHE A 81 -0.71 3.15 -4.30
CA PHE A 81 -1.80 2.42 -4.95
C PHE A 81 -3.02 2.30 -4.04
N ALA A 82 -2.83 1.88 -2.79
CA ALA A 82 -3.92 1.69 -1.84
C ALA A 82 -4.69 3.00 -1.62
N LEU A 83 -3.99 4.10 -1.31
CA LEU A 83 -4.64 5.40 -1.12
C LEU A 83 -5.37 5.91 -2.37
N LYS A 84 -4.87 5.58 -3.57
CA LYS A 84 -5.44 6.03 -4.84
C LYS A 84 -6.65 5.22 -5.30
N HIS A 85 -6.65 3.91 -5.07
CA HIS A 85 -7.59 2.99 -5.69
C HIS A 85 -8.47 2.20 -4.70
N GLU A 86 -8.02 2.05 -3.46
CA GLU A 86 -8.73 1.33 -2.39
C GLU A 86 -9.32 2.32 -1.36
N GLY A 87 -8.73 3.49 -1.21
CA GLY A 87 -9.09 4.48 -0.22
C GLY A 87 -8.30 4.28 1.08
N VAL A 88 -8.78 4.90 2.16
CA VAL A 88 -8.11 4.88 3.47
C VAL A 88 -8.66 3.73 4.31
N ASP A 89 -7.81 2.74 4.61
CA ASP A 89 -8.09 1.70 5.61
C ASP A 89 -7.22 1.94 6.84
N LEU A 90 -7.84 2.48 7.89
CA LEU A 90 -7.12 2.90 9.10
C LEU A 90 -6.52 1.72 9.87
N ALA A 91 -7.15 0.54 9.83
CA ALA A 91 -6.66 -0.63 10.53
C ALA A 91 -5.37 -1.14 9.88
N VAL A 92 -5.39 -1.30 8.54
CA VAL A 92 -4.21 -1.74 7.79
C VAL A 92 -3.09 -0.71 7.87
N LEU A 93 -3.40 0.58 7.67
CA LEU A 93 -2.39 1.64 7.70
C LEU A 93 -1.74 1.78 9.08
N LYS A 94 -2.53 1.80 10.15
CA LYS A 94 -1.99 1.92 11.51
C LYS A 94 -1.06 0.74 11.82
N ARG A 95 -1.48 -0.49 11.50
CA ARG A 95 -0.64 -1.68 11.74
C ARG A 95 0.62 -1.65 10.88
N ALA A 96 0.50 -1.27 9.60
CA ALA A 96 1.64 -1.14 8.71
C ALA A 96 2.67 -0.14 9.27
N PHE A 97 2.23 1.04 9.70
CA PHE A 97 3.11 2.07 10.26
C PHE A 97 3.81 1.60 11.55
N GLN A 98 3.11 0.88 12.42
CA GLN A 98 3.73 0.27 13.61
C GLN A 98 4.82 -0.75 13.26
N VAL A 99 4.61 -1.56 12.22
CA VAL A 99 5.55 -2.62 11.82
C VAL A 99 6.76 -2.06 11.08
N ILE A 100 6.58 -1.06 10.21
CA ILE A 100 7.69 -0.49 9.42
C ILE A 100 8.46 0.61 10.15
N GLY A 101 7.86 1.21 11.18
CA GLY A 101 8.39 2.37 11.89
C GLY A 101 8.35 3.67 11.08
N PRO A 102 8.87 4.79 11.63
CA PRO A 102 8.78 6.10 10.98
C PRO A 102 9.70 6.26 9.76
N ARG A 103 10.91 5.67 9.79
CA ARG A 103 11.96 5.89 8.78
C ARG A 103 11.53 5.61 7.33
N PRO A 104 10.81 4.53 7.02
CA PRO A 104 10.36 4.30 5.65
C PRO A 104 9.38 5.37 5.16
N ILE A 105 8.53 5.91 6.04
CA ILE A 105 7.61 7.00 5.68
C ILE A 105 8.38 8.30 5.48
N GLU A 106 9.35 8.60 6.34
CA GLU A 106 10.26 9.75 6.16
C GLU A 106 10.97 9.70 4.81
N ALA A 107 11.48 8.52 4.41
CA ALA A 107 12.12 8.33 3.12
C ALA A 107 11.16 8.58 1.94
N ILE A 108 9.91 8.10 2.02
CA ILE A 108 8.88 8.35 1.00
C ILE A 108 8.59 9.84 0.88
N VAL A 109 8.44 10.54 2.01
CA VAL A 109 8.14 11.97 2.03
C VAL A 109 9.33 12.79 1.53
N ALA A 110 10.56 12.44 1.92
CA ALA A 110 11.77 13.11 1.44
C ALA A 110 11.98 12.92 -0.07
N ALA A 111 11.63 11.75 -0.62
CA ALA A 111 11.71 11.48 -2.06
C ALA A 111 10.66 12.27 -2.87
N SER A 112 9.49 12.56 -2.29
CA SER A 112 8.44 13.36 -2.93
C SER A 112 7.79 14.38 -1.99
N PRO A 113 8.48 15.47 -1.60
CA PRO A 113 8.01 16.39 -0.56
C PRO A 113 6.73 17.16 -0.94
N THR A 114 6.47 17.31 -2.24
CA THR A 114 5.28 17.96 -2.79
C THR A 114 4.23 16.96 -3.27
N GLY A 115 4.52 15.65 -3.22
CA GLY A 115 3.62 14.61 -3.66
C GLY A 115 2.37 14.51 -2.81
N ALA A 116 1.19 14.50 -3.44
CA ALA A 116 -0.09 14.45 -2.73
C ALA A 116 -0.23 13.20 -1.85
N TYR A 117 0.18 12.02 -2.35
CA TYR A 117 0.12 10.78 -1.59
C TYR A 117 1.19 10.70 -0.50
N ALA A 118 2.41 11.19 -0.76
CA ALA A 118 3.45 11.28 0.25
C ALA A 118 3.02 12.16 1.44
N ARG A 119 2.45 13.34 1.18
CA ARG A 119 1.90 14.22 2.24
C ARG A 119 0.74 13.59 3.01
N ARG A 120 -0.13 12.82 2.33
CA ARG A 120 -1.20 12.07 3.00
C ARG A 120 -0.63 10.97 3.89
N LEU A 121 0.38 10.23 3.42
CA LEU A 121 1.05 9.20 4.21
C LEU A 121 1.75 9.80 5.43
N TRP A 122 2.42 10.94 5.26
CA TRP A 122 3.00 11.70 6.38
C TRP A 122 1.94 12.00 7.44
N PHE A 123 0.88 12.71 7.06
CA PHE A 123 -0.19 13.07 7.97
C PHE A 123 -0.81 11.84 8.66
N LEU A 124 -1.15 10.80 7.89
CA LEU A 124 -1.78 9.59 8.43
C LEU A 124 -0.86 8.85 9.39
N CYS A 125 0.45 8.82 9.13
CA CYS A 125 1.42 8.20 10.01
C CYS A 125 1.46 8.92 11.36
N GLU A 126 1.67 10.24 11.35
CA GLU A 126 1.74 11.04 12.58
C GLU A 126 0.43 10.98 13.36
N TRP A 127 -0.70 11.08 12.67
CA TRP A 127 -2.02 11.05 13.30
C TRP A 127 -2.35 9.69 13.92
N LEU A 128 -2.02 8.58 13.24
CA LEU A 128 -2.36 7.23 13.73
C LEU A 128 -1.41 6.72 14.81
N LEU A 129 -0.16 7.17 14.80
CA LEU A 129 0.83 6.79 15.82
C LEU A 129 0.91 7.79 16.98
N GLY A 130 0.48 9.05 16.78
CA GLY A 130 0.63 10.11 17.77
C GLY A 130 2.07 10.61 17.92
N GLU A 131 2.93 10.33 16.94
CA GLU A 131 4.36 10.68 16.94
C GLU A 131 4.66 11.56 15.73
N ARG A 132 5.50 12.60 15.90
CA ARG A 132 5.94 13.43 14.78
C ARG A 132 7.13 12.78 14.08
N LEU A 133 7.12 12.80 12.76
CA LEU A 133 8.26 12.34 11.96
C LEU A 133 9.40 13.37 12.03
N ASP A 134 10.65 12.91 11.90
CA ASP A 134 11.82 13.80 11.85
C ASP A 134 11.96 14.43 10.45
N LEU A 135 11.00 15.30 10.12
CA LEU A 135 10.91 16.00 8.86
C LEU A 135 10.68 17.49 9.09
N ALA A 136 11.29 18.34 8.26
CA ALA A 136 10.98 19.76 8.25
C ALA A 136 9.52 19.98 7.81
N ASP A 137 8.84 20.93 8.47
CA ASP A 137 7.45 21.27 8.17
C ASP A 137 7.22 21.55 6.67
N ALA A 138 6.06 21.11 6.17
CA ALA A 138 5.70 21.25 4.76
C ALA A 138 5.64 22.74 4.36
N LYS A 139 6.45 23.14 3.37
CA LYS A 139 6.42 24.50 2.81
C LYS A 139 5.21 24.64 1.86
N ARG A 140 4.10 25.18 2.37
CA ARG A 140 2.79 25.46 1.71
C ARG A 140 2.16 24.32 0.88
N GLY A 141 0.84 24.20 0.95
CA GLY A 141 0.03 23.33 0.10
C GLY A 141 -0.78 24.15 -0.90
N SER A 142 -0.81 23.73 -2.16
CA SER A 142 -1.84 24.19 -3.10
C SER A 142 -3.14 23.49 -2.72
N TYR A 143 -4.03 24.19 -2.03
CA TYR A 143 -5.44 23.80 -1.93
C TYR A 143 -6.14 24.47 -3.12
N THR A 144 -6.20 23.76 -4.23
CA THR A 144 -6.94 24.13 -5.44
C THR A 144 -7.87 22.99 -5.79
#